data_AF-X1GL58-F1
#
_entry.id   AF-X1GL58-F1
#
_cell.length_a   1.000
_cell.length_b   1.000
_cell.length_c   1.000
_cell.angle_alpha   90.00
_cell.angle_beta   90.00
_cell.angle_gamma   90.00
#
_symmetry.space_group_name_H-M   'P 1'
#
loop_
_entity.id
_entity.type
_entity.pdbx_description
1 polymer ?
#
loop_
_entity_poly.entity_id
_entity_poly.type
_entity_poly.pdbx_seq_one_letter_code
_entity_poly.pdbx_strand_id
1 'polypeptide(L)' 'MIGMSTKQKIILLRYRDGHSERRIARELRINRETVRRYLAEYEKARQKLSEAEKEDEVLIEELVKVPKYDS' A
#
# COMPACT_ATOMS: atom_id res chain seq x y z
N MET A 1 6.93 19.47 6.24
CA MET A 1 5.85 18.58 6.73
C MET A 1 5.80 17.40 5.77
N ILE A 2 6.12 16.18 6.23
CA ILE A 2 6.10 14.99 5.36
C ILE A 2 4.64 14.53 5.26
N GLY A 3 4.03 14.68 4.08
CA GLY A 3 2.65 14.23 3.82
C GLY A 3 2.64 12.75 3.41
N MET A 4 1.84 11.94 4.11
CA MET A 4 1.69 10.51 3.81
C MET A 4 0.78 10.30 2.58
N SER A 5 1.22 9.49 1.62
CA SER A 5 0.47 9.19 0.40
C SER A 5 -0.74 8.30 0.71
N THR A 6 -1.80 8.39 -0.12
CA THR A 6 -3.01 7.55 0.04
C THR A 6 -2.68 6.06 -0.03
N LYS A 7 -1.72 5.66 -0.87
CA LYS A 7 -1.26 4.28 -1.01
C LYS A 7 -0.63 3.76 0.29
N GLN A 8 0.20 4.57 0.95
CA GLN A 8 0.79 4.24 2.27
C GLN A 8 -0.28 4.04 3.34
N LYS A 9 -1.26 4.94 3.41
CA LYS A 9 -2.37 4.84 4.38
C LYS A 9 -3.15 3.54 4.22
N ILE A 10 -3.45 3.15 2.98
CA ILE A 10 -4.15 1.89 2.68
C ILE A 10 -3.38 0.68 3.19
N ILE A 11 -2.07 0.64 2.92
CA ILE A 11 -1.21 -0.47 3.33
C ILE A 11 -1.11 -0.55 4.85
N LEU A 12 -0.90 0.58 5.54
CA LEU A 12 -0.86 0.63 7.00
C LEU A 12 -2.19 0.15 7.62
N LEU A 13 -3.32 0.67 7.15
CA LEU A 13 -4.63 0.28 7.66
C LEU A 13 -4.89 -1.22 7.48
N ARG A 14 -4.43 -1.82 6.37
CA ARG A 14 -4.61 -3.25 6.10
C ARG A 14 -3.71 -4.12 6.97
N TYR A 15 -2.40 -3.88 6.97
CA TYR A 15 -1.43 -4.81 7.56
C TYR A 15 -1.09 -4.49 9.02
N ARG A 16 -1.13 -3.22 9.42
CA ARG A 16 -0.89 -2.82 10.82
C ARG A 16 -2.20 -2.84 11.62
N ASP A 17 -3.25 -2.24 11.06
CA ASP A 17 -4.51 -2.03 11.80
C ASP A 17 -5.58 -3.10 11.48
N GLY A 18 -5.28 -4.06 10.59
CA GLY A 18 -6.15 -5.20 10.29
C GLY A 18 -7.47 -4.86 9.59
N HIS A 19 -7.57 -3.68 8.96
CA HIS A 19 -8.82 -3.22 8.36
C HIS A 19 -9.14 -3.95 7.06
N SER A 20 -10.43 -4.24 6.84
CA SER A 20 -10.92 -4.78 5.58
C SER A 20 -10.93 -3.71 4.47
N GLU A 21 -10.87 -4.13 3.20
CA GLU A 21 -10.95 -3.22 2.05
C GLU A 21 -12.15 -2.26 2.13
N ARG A 22 -13.29 -2.77 2.61
CA ARG A 22 -14.52 -1.99 2.79
C ARG A 22 -14.36 -0.91 3.86
N ARG A 23 -13.69 -1.23 4.97
CA ARG A 23 -13.44 -0.26 6.05
C ARG A 23 -12.49 0.83 5.57
N ILE A 24 -11.38 0.44 4.92
CA ILE A 24 -10.39 1.36 4.36
C ILE A 24 -11.03 2.32 3.34
N ALA A 25 -11.86 1.78 2.43
CA ALA A 25 -12.54 2.60 1.41
C ALA A 25 -13.46 3.66 2.04
N ARG A 26 -14.18 3.31 3.11
CA ARG A 26 -15.06 4.25 3.84
C ARG A 26 -14.25 5.32 4.57
N GLU A 27 -13.18 4.92 5.25
CA GLU A 27 -12.34 5.79 6.07
C GLU A 27 -11.56 6.81 5.24
N LEU A 28 -10.98 6.36 4.12
CA LEU A 28 -10.23 7.23 3.21
C LEU A 28 -11.11 7.90 2.14
N ARG A 29 -12.42 7.60 2.11
CA ARG A 29 -13.39 8.09 1.12
C ARG A 29 -12.94 7.89 -0.34
N ILE A 30 -12.43 6.69 -0.63
CA ILE A 30 -11.97 6.30 -1.98
C ILE A 30 -12.71 5.06 -2.46
N ASN A 31 -12.66 4.80 -3.77
CA ASN A 31 -13.25 3.61 -4.34
C ASN A 31 -12.56 2.35 -3.78
N ARG A 32 -13.36 1.35 -3.37
CA ARG A 32 -12.88 0.04 -2.92
C ARG A 32 -12.01 -0.65 -3.98
N GLU A 33 -12.29 -0.45 -5.26
CA GLU A 33 -11.46 -0.99 -6.34
C GLU A 33 -10.04 -0.41 -6.34
N THR A 34 -9.91 0.88 -6.05
CA THR A 34 -8.61 1.54 -5.86
C THR A 34 -7.85 0.96 -4.67
N VAL A 35 -8.55 0.72 -3.54
CA VAL A 35 -7.98 0.05 -2.36
C VAL A 35 -7.46 -1.33 -2.73
N ARG A 36 -8.29 -2.14 -3.41
CA ARG A 36 -7.92 -3.49 -3.84
C ARG A 36 -6.72 -3.48 -4.78
N ARG A 37 -6.70 -2.60 -5.79
CA ARG A 37 -5.58 -2.47 -6.73
C ARG A 37 -4.28 -2.18 -5.99
N TYR A 38 -4.29 -1.22 -5.07
CA TYR A 38 -3.08 -0.85 -4.33
C TYR A 38 -2.60 -1.94 -3.36
N LEU A 39 -3.52 -2.67 -2.74
CA LEU A 39 -3.15 -3.83 -1.93
C LEU A 39 -2.57 -4.97 -2.78
N ALA A 40 -3.17 -5.27 -3.93
CA ALA A 40 -2.66 -6.29 -4.85
C ALA A 40 -1.30 -5.93 -5.45
N GLU A 41 -1.06 -4.66 -5.78
CA GLU A 41 0.27 -4.17 -6.19
C GLU A 41 1.31 -4.38 -5.09
N TYR A 42 0.95 -4.05 -3.84
CA TYR A 42 1.83 -4.24 -2.69
C TYR A 42 2.12 -5.73 -2.42
N GLU A 43 1.11 -6.61 -2.50
CA GLU A 43 1.31 -8.06 -2.34
C GLU A 43 2.22 -8.64 -3.41
N LYS A 44 2.04 -8.23 -4.68
CA LYS A 44 2.92 -8.65 -5.78
C LYS A 44 4.36 -8.17 -5.59
N ALA A 45 4.54 -6.93 -5.15
CA ALA A 45 5.85 -6.40 -4.80
C ALA A 45 6.49 -7.22 -3.68
N ARG A 46 5.74 -7.48 -2.61
CA ARG A 46 6.18 -8.29 -1.46
C ARG A 46 6.54 -9.72 -1.85
N GLN A 47 5.78 -10.37 -2.72
CA GLN A 47 6.06 -11.73 -3.20
C GLN A 47 7.36 -11.81 -3.99
N LYS A 48 7.59 -10.86 -4.92
CA LYS A 48 8.86 -10.75 -5.64
C LYS A 48 10.03 -10.48 -4.70
N LEU A 49 9.77 -9.79 -3.60
CA LEU A 49 10.78 -9.48 -2.60
C LEU A 49 11.10 -10.68 -1.70
N SER A 50 10.12 -11.48 -1.29
CA SER A 50 10.36 -12.70 -0.48
C SER A 50 11.16 -13.76 -1.23
N GLU A 51 11.19 -13.71 -2.56
CA GLU A 51 12.08 -14.54 -3.39
C GLU A 51 13.55 -14.06 -3.36
N ALA A 52 13.81 -12.85 -2.85
CA ALA A 52 15.14 -12.29 -2.64
C ALA A 52 15.41 -12.17 -1.13
N GLU A 53 16.50 -12.74 -0.61
CA GLU A 53 16.83 -12.89 0.83
C GLU A 53 17.06 -11.59 1.64
N LYS A 54 16.46 -10.45 1.26
CA LYS A 54 16.56 -9.14 1.94
C LYS A 54 15.17 -8.62 2.27
N GLU A 55 14.57 -9.17 3.31
CA GLU A 55 13.11 -9.13 3.49
C GLU A 55 12.52 -7.79 4.00
N ASP A 56 13.23 -6.95 4.76
CA ASP A 56 12.53 -5.90 5.53
C ASP A 56 12.77 -4.44 5.10
N GLU A 57 13.96 -4.07 4.60
CA GLU A 57 14.28 -2.65 4.32
C GLU A 57 13.69 -2.15 2.98
N VAL A 58 13.57 -3.00 1.96
CA VAL A 58 13.10 -2.59 0.61
C VAL A 58 11.57 -2.41 0.57
N LEU A 59 10.83 -3.09 1.45
CA LEU A 59 9.38 -2.94 1.61
C LEU A 59 8.98 -1.51 2.01
N ILE A 60 9.82 -0.86 2.82
CA ILE A 60 9.63 0.53 3.26
C ILE A 60 9.92 1.49 2.10
N GLU A 61 10.93 1.24 1.28
CA GLU A 61 11.26 2.09 0.12
C GLU A 61 10.16 2.08 -0.96
N GLU A 62 9.54 0.94 -1.23
CA GLU A 62 8.46 0.86 -2.22
C GLU A 62 7.14 1.46 -1.70
N LEU A 63 6.92 1.39 -0.39
CA LEU A 63 5.89 2.17 0.32
C LEU A 63 6.13 3.68 0.18
N VAL A 64 7.39 4.14 0.17
CA VAL A 64 7.79 5.55 0.09
C VAL A 64 7.77 6.11 -1.34
N LYS A 65 7.80 5.27 -2.38
CA LYS A 65 7.73 5.75 -3.76
C LYS A 65 6.42 6.50 -4.04
N VAL A 66 6.57 7.74 -4.48
CA VAL A 66 5.47 8.62 -4.87
C VAL A 66 4.74 7.98 -6.07
N PRO A 67 3.41 7.82 -6.03
CA PRO A 67 2.66 7.31 -7.16
C PRO A 67 2.86 8.25 -8.35
N LYS A 68 3.38 7.72 -9.45
CA LYS A 68 3.50 8.44 -10.72
C LYS A 68 2.11 8.44 -11.36
N TYR A 69 1.45 9.60 -11.36
CA TYR A 69 0.21 9.78 -12.11
C TYR A 69 0.58 10.28 -13.51
N ASP A 70 0.19 9.53 -14.53
CA ASP A 70 0.21 10.00 -15.90
C ASP A 70 -0.92 11.02 -16.01
N SER A 71 -0.58 12.30 -16.19
CA SER A 71 -1.56 13.34 -16.54
C SER A 71 -2.02 13.18 -17.98
#